data_AF-A0A3Q8I9T1-F1
#
_entry.id   AF-A0A3Q8I9T1-F1
#
_cell.length_a   1.000
_cell.length_b   1.000
_cell.length_c   1.000
_cell.angle_alpha   90.00
_cell.angle_beta   90.00
_cell.angle_gamma   90.00
#
_symmetry.space_group_name_H-M   'P 1'
#
loop_
_entity.id
_entity.type
_entity.pdbx_description
1 polymer ?
#
loop_
_entity_poly.entity_id
_entity_poly.type
_entity_poly.pdbx_seq_one_letter_code
_entity_poly.pdbx_strand_id
1 'polypeptide(L)'
;MGLLGKERAGSFKATDTSGRHFLWTIDKFSQYTLGVTLDSDNVTCFTKVKFHLHMALGASGAVGIYIHYKKPPIPKYSYYLTNSKCEEMRQHTAYTIPEDSERCGHWNVCSHGDLKEFLGEDDKLLVHFCFDDDTLVVNQLGQSNISVTWSIPKLETQNLCPYSSRGFFVGDTLLVARLDVKQKDGHTGRKYSYEDVVTYIIFVFCRKGNVPPHSIELVDSAGNAYHRLERNGDQSGLTALVDRSVVEKNIENTGALLVRINFCVGKNPLDLLNMLSGLGSAEGERKGSTSNGRTVEVGNKRELYNVMDD
;
A
#
# COMPACT_ATOMS: atom_id res chain seq x y z
N MET A 1 -25.00 3.10 36.77
CA MET A 1 -24.70 2.05 35.78
C MET A 1 -23.66 2.62 34.81
N GLY A 2 -22.39 2.26 34.97
CA GLY A 2 -21.29 2.83 34.20
C GLY A 2 -21.17 2.21 32.82
N LEU A 3 -21.03 3.05 31.80
CA LEU A 3 -20.57 2.67 30.46
C LEU A 3 -19.17 2.06 30.58
N LEU A 4 -19.07 0.73 30.62
CA LEU A 4 -17.81 0.01 30.46
C LEU A 4 -17.25 0.36 29.08
N GLY A 5 -16.34 1.33 29.03
CA GLY A 5 -15.58 1.64 27.82
C GLY A 5 -14.80 0.39 27.39
N LYS A 6 -14.78 0.11 26.09
CA LYS A 6 -13.93 -0.93 25.49
C LYS A 6 -12.48 -0.66 25.94
N GLU A 7 -11.86 -1.62 26.61
CA GLU A 7 -10.46 -1.52 27.05
C GLU A 7 -9.57 -1.33 25.82
N ARG A 8 -8.78 -0.25 25.83
CA ARG A 8 -7.86 0.09 24.74
C ARG A 8 -6.51 -0.52 25.06
N ALA A 9 -5.92 -1.19 24.08
CA ALA A 9 -4.63 -1.81 24.27
C ALA A 9 -3.55 -0.74 24.03
N GLY A 10 -2.74 -0.44 25.04
CA GLY A 10 -1.61 0.47 24.89
C GLY A 10 -2.00 1.94 24.66
N SER A 11 -1.11 2.71 24.01
CA SER A 11 -1.32 4.14 23.74
C SER A 11 -1.11 4.50 22.28
N PHE A 12 -2.01 5.30 21.70
CA PHE A 12 -1.94 5.72 20.30
C PHE A 12 -1.91 7.23 20.18
N LYS A 13 -0.84 7.76 19.58
CA LYS A 13 -0.56 9.20 19.56
C LYS A 13 0.05 9.63 18.23
N ALA A 14 -0.16 10.89 17.87
CA ALA A 14 0.56 11.50 16.75
C ALA A 14 2.05 11.64 17.11
N THR A 15 2.93 11.41 16.14
CA THR A 15 4.39 11.56 16.32
C THR A 15 4.89 12.95 15.89
N ASP A 16 4.05 13.71 15.18
CA ASP A 16 4.34 15.06 14.73
C ASP A 16 3.05 15.91 14.64
N THR A 17 3.20 17.14 14.13
CA THR A 17 2.10 18.10 13.97
C THR A 17 1.39 18.02 12.61
N SER A 18 1.82 17.13 11.70
CA SER A 18 1.23 17.00 10.37
C SER A 18 -0.17 16.36 10.41
N GLY A 19 -0.45 15.59 11.47
CA GLY A 19 -1.65 14.76 11.57
C GLY A 19 -1.65 13.55 10.64
N ARG A 20 -0.49 13.16 10.09
CA ARG A 20 -0.31 12.00 9.21
C ARG A 20 0.41 10.84 9.87
N HIS A 21 1.32 11.10 10.80
CA HIS A 21 2.15 10.08 11.43
C HIS A 21 1.71 9.79 12.85
N PHE A 22 1.60 8.50 13.18
CA PHE A 22 1.11 8.01 14.45
C PHE A 22 1.89 6.79 14.91
N LEU A 23 1.99 6.63 16.23
CA LEU A 23 2.62 5.48 16.87
C LEU A 23 1.65 4.85 17.85
N TRP A 24 1.37 3.56 17.67
CA TRP A 24 0.64 2.75 18.61
C TRP A 24 1.61 1.86 19.39
N THR A 25 1.73 2.10 20.68
CA THR A 25 2.60 1.34 21.57
C THR A 25 1.78 0.40 22.42
N ILE A 26 2.04 -0.91 22.32
CA ILE A 26 1.40 -1.96 23.11
C ILE A 26 2.48 -2.66 23.94
N ASP A 27 2.44 -2.43 25.25
CA ASP A 27 3.32 -3.12 26.19
C ASP A 27 2.74 -4.50 26.55
N LYS A 28 3.62 -5.45 26.88
CA LYS A 28 3.28 -6.81 27.29
C LYS A 28 2.40 -7.53 26.26
N PHE A 29 2.72 -7.36 24.98
CA PHE A 29 1.90 -7.88 23.87
C PHE A 29 1.65 -9.39 24.00
N SER A 30 2.63 -10.14 24.49
CA SER A 30 2.54 -11.59 24.61
C SER A 30 1.45 -12.09 25.55
N GLN A 31 0.90 -11.22 26.42
CA GLN A 31 -0.15 -11.53 27.37
C GLN A 31 -1.54 -11.60 26.74
N TYR A 32 -1.74 -10.99 25.56
CA TYR A 32 -3.01 -11.07 24.87
C TYR A 32 -3.25 -12.47 24.31
N THR A 33 -4.42 -13.02 24.59
CA THR A 33 -4.79 -14.36 24.13
C THR A 33 -5.24 -14.34 22.67
N LEU A 34 -5.16 -15.49 21.99
CA LEU A 34 -5.75 -15.65 20.67
C LEU A 34 -7.28 -15.56 20.73
N GLY A 35 -7.89 -15.17 19.62
CA GLY A 35 -9.34 -14.94 19.49
C GLY A 35 -9.81 -13.57 19.95
N VAL A 36 -8.90 -12.67 20.35
CA VAL A 36 -9.25 -11.33 20.84
C VAL A 36 -9.01 -10.25 19.79
N THR A 37 -9.56 -9.08 20.08
CA THR A 37 -9.42 -7.86 19.30
C THR A 37 -8.83 -6.79 20.21
N LEU A 38 -7.73 -6.19 19.76
CA LEU A 38 -7.09 -5.06 20.41
C LEU A 38 -7.43 -3.80 19.64
N ASP A 39 -7.84 -2.75 20.34
CA ASP A 39 -8.11 -1.46 19.72
C ASP A 39 -7.21 -0.39 20.30
N SER A 40 -6.69 0.44 19.41
CA SER A 40 -5.99 1.66 19.78
C SER A 40 -6.99 2.72 20.27
N ASP A 41 -6.47 3.76 20.93
CA ASP A 41 -7.25 4.97 21.20
C ASP A 41 -7.75 5.62 19.90
N ASN A 42 -8.80 6.44 20.02
CA ASN A 42 -9.23 7.29 18.90
C ASN A 42 -8.34 8.53 18.84
N VAL A 43 -7.81 8.83 17.66
CA VAL A 43 -7.05 10.05 17.36
C VAL A 43 -7.68 10.78 16.17
N THR A 44 -7.27 12.02 15.91
CA THR A 44 -7.76 12.84 14.78
C THR A 44 -6.62 13.05 13.79
N CYS A 45 -6.87 12.84 12.50
CA CYS A 45 -5.87 13.00 11.44
C CYS A 45 -5.94 14.36 10.73
N PHE A 46 -5.06 14.54 9.74
CA PHE A 46 -4.91 15.76 8.93
C PHE A 46 -6.21 16.24 8.26
N THR A 47 -7.15 15.34 7.97
CA THR A 47 -8.48 15.67 7.41
C THR A 47 -9.50 16.09 8.48
N LYS A 48 -9.08 16.16 9.75
CA LYS A 48 -9.92 16.39 10.94
C LYS A 48 -10.93 15.27 11.22
N VAL A 49 -10.73 14.08 10.62
CA VAL A 49 -11.54 12.88 10.87
C VAL A 49 -10.92 12.06 12.00
N LYS A 50 -11.77 11.48 12.86
CA LYS A 50 -11.33 10.55 13.91
C LYS A 50 -11.15 9.14 13.35
N PHE A 51 -10.12 8.45 13.81
CA PHE A 51 -9.88 7.04 13.49
C PHE A 51 -9.20 6.32 14.65
N HIS A 52 -9.18 4.99 14.58
CA HIS A 52 -8.35 4.14 15.42
C HIS A 52 -7.87 2.93 14.62
N LEU A 53 -6.87 2.24 15.15
CA LEU A 53 -6.41 0.96 14.65
C LEU A 53 -7.05 -0.18 15.46
N HIS A 54 -7.26 -1.29 14.78
CA HIS A 54 -7.77 -2.53 15.32
C HIS A 54 -6.82 -3.64 14.89
N MET A 55 -6.27 -4.38 15.87
CA MET A 55 -5.54 -5.61 15.63
C MET A 55 -6.38 -6.82 16.02
N ALA A 56 -6.63 -7.73 15.07
CA ALA A 56 -7.29 -9.00 15.32
C ALA A 56 -6.23 -10.08 15.55
N LEU A 57 -6.27 -10.73 16.72
CA LEU A 57 -5.47 -11.92 17.00
C LEU A 57 -6.35 -13.12 16.73
N GLY A 58 -6.28 -13.66 15.51
CA GLY A 58 -7.13 -14.77 15.08
C GLY A 58 -6.93 -16.02 15.94
N ALA A 59 -7.97 -16.85 16.08
CA ALA A 59 -7.89 -18.11 16.83
C ALA A 59 -6.81 -19.08 16.27
N SER A 60 -6.53 -19.00 14.97
CA SER A 60 -5.45 -19.75 14.30
C SER A 60 -4.05 -19.14 14.47
N GLY A 61 -3.93 -18.01 15.17
CA GLY A 61 -2.68 -17.28 15.31
C GLY A 61 -2.42 -16.23 14.23
N ALA A 62 -3.28 -16.09 13.21
CA ALA A 62 -3.15 -15.04 12.21
C ALA A 62 -3.36 -13.65 12.83
N VAL A 63 -2.42 -12.73 12.62
CA VAL A 63 -2.55 -11.33 13.05
C VAL A 63 -3.10 -10.51 11.89
N GLY A 64 -4.19 -9.77 12.10
CA GLY A 64 -4.72 -8.80 11.14
C GLY A 64 -4.66 -7.38 11.71
N ILE A 65 -4.37 -6.39 10.87
CA ILE A 65 -4.35 -4.98 11.27
C ILE A 65 -5.27 -4.18 10.36
N TYR A 66 -6.17 -3.42 10.96
CA TYR A 66 -7.20 -2.65 10.28
C TYR A 66 -7.24 -1.22 10.81
N ILE A 67 -7.54 -0.28 9.92
CA ILE A 67 -8.02 1.05 10.29
C ILE A 67 -9.54 1.03 10.36
N HIS A 68 -10.08 1.74 11.34
CA HIS A 68 -11.48 2.14 11.35
C HIS A 68 -11.57 3.66 11.29
N TYR A 69 -12.00 4.16 10.13
CA TYR A 69 -12.01 5.57 9.76
C TYR A 69 -13.45 6.08 9.69
N LYS A 70 -13.81 7.08 10.50
CA LYS A 70 -15.22 7.45 10.75
C LYS A 70 -15.92 8.19 9.61
N LYS A 71 -15.22 8.54 8.54
CA LYS A 71 -15.79 9.30 7.41
C LYS A 71 -15.09 8.90 6.12
N PRO A 72 -15.64 7.94 5.35
CA PRO A 72 -15.09 7.58 4.04
C PRO A 72 -14.96 8.80 3.11
N PRO A 73 -14.05 8.76 2.12
CA PRO A 73 -13.11 7.66 1.84
C PRO A 73 -11.91 7.65 2.81
N ILE A 74 -11.37 6.45 3.07
CA ILE A 74 -10.13 6.31 3.84
C ILE A 74 -8.96 6.79 2.96
N PRO A 75 -8.14 7.76 3.41
CA PRO A 75 -6.93 8.12 2.70
C PRO A 75 -5.97 6.92 2.62
N LYS A 76 -5.15 6.86 1.57
CA LYS A 76 -4.07 5.88 1.45
C LYS A 76 -3.18 5.93 2.69
N TYR A 77 -2.78 4.75 3.16
CA TYR A 77 -1.96 4.63 4.34
C TYR A 77 -0.98 3.47 4.23
N SER A 78 0.09 3.59 4.99
CA SER A 78 1.08 2.55 5.21
C SER A 78 1.35 2.37 6.69
N TYR A 79 1.77 1.17 7.09
CA TYR A 79 2.21 0.89 8.44
C TYR A 79 3.28 -0.19 8.47
N TYR A 80 4.07 -0.20 9.54
CA TYR A 80 5.06 -1.23 9.81
C TYR A 80 5.20 -1.46 11.32
N LEU A 81 5.77 -2.60 11.69
CA LEU A 81 5.93 -3.01 13.08
C LEU A 81 7.39 -2.88 13.48
N THR A 82 7.64 -2.35 14.68
CA THR A 82 8.97 -2.34 15.28
C THR A 82 8.96 -2.92 16.69
N ASN A 83 10.13 -3.37 17.15
CA ASN A 83 10.35 -3.77 18.53
C ASN A 83 11.20 -2.73 19.28
N SER A 84 11.47 -2.97 20.57
CA SER A 84 12.29 -2.07 21.40
C SER A 84 13.73 -1.89 20.91
N LYS A 85 14.24 -2.82 20.10
CA LYS A 85 15.57 -2.73 19.48
C LYS A 85 15.58 -1.90 18.18
N CYS A 86 14.45 -1.31 17.83
CA CYS A 86 14.24 -0.61 16.56
C CYS A 86 14.47 -1.53 15.34
N GLU A 87 14.24 -2.83 15.52
CA GLU A 87 14.16 -3.73 14.38
C GLU A 87 12.81 -3.54 13.70
N GLU A 88 12.76 -3.64 12.37
CA GLU A 88 11.55 -3.37 11.60
C GLU A 88 11.09 -4.61 10.83
N MET A 89 9.79 -4.88 10.90
CA MET A 89 9.11 -5.76 9.95
C MET A 89 8.79 -4.98 8.67
N ARG A 90 8.61 -5.71 7.56
CA ARG A 90 8.27 -5.16 6.27
C ARG A 90 7.02 -4.25 6.34
N GLN A 91 7.07 -3.13 5.61
CA GLN A 91 5.92 -2.23 5.50
C GLN A 91 4.77 -2.85 4.72
N HIS A 92 3.55 -2.56 5.18
CA HIS A 92 2.30 -2.86 4.51
C HIS A 92 1.64 -1.55 4.06
N THR A 93 1.25 -1.50 2.79
CA THR A 93 0.55 -0.36 2.18
C THR A 93 -0.84 -0.80 1.74
N ALA A 94 -1.86 0.01 2.06
CA ALA A 94 -3.21 -0.18 1.55
C ALA A 94 -3.34 0.48 0.17
N TYR A 95 -2.94 -0.25 -0.88
CA TYR A 95 -2.94 0.28 -2.25
C TYR A 95 -4.34 0.32 -2.89
N THR A 96 -5.27 -0.53 -2.46
CA THR A 96 -6.66 -0.55 -2.96
C THR A 96 -7.63 -0.44 -1.80
N ILE A 97 -8.26 0.74 -1.66
CA ILE A 97 -9.26 1.02 -0.63
C ILE A 97 -10.58 1.32 -1.36
N PRO A 98 -11.66 0.57 -1.13
CA PRO A 98 -12.97 0.92 -1.67
C PRO A 98 -13.44 2.28 -1.13
N GLU A 99 -14.07 3.09 -1.98
CA GLU A 99 -14.40 4.48 -1.63
C GLU A 99 -15.37 4.61 -0.45
N ASP A 100 -16.29 3.65 -0.30
CA ASP A 100 -17.31 3.65 0.75
C ASP A 100 -16.88 2.89 2.03
N SER A 101 -15.65 2.39 2.08
CA SER A 101 -15.18 1.62 3.24
C SER A 101 -14.93 2.50 4.45
N GLU A 102 -15.52 2.15 5.59
CA GLU A 102 -15.16 2.68 6.92
C GLU A 102 -14.05 1.87 7.59
N ARG A 103 -13.80 0.65 7.09
CA ARG A 103 -12.76 -0.25 7.57
C ARG A 103 -11.96 -0.81 6.39
N CYS A 104 -10.65 -0.82 6.53
CA CYS A 104 -9.73 -1.43 5.59
C CYS A 104 -8.51 -1.93 6.36
N GLY A 105 -7.80 -2.91 5.81
CA GLY A 105 -6.66 -3.50 6.47
C GLY A 105 -6.13 -4.72 5.75
N HIS A 106 -5.21 -5.40 6.41
CA HIS A 106 -4.59 -6.61 5.90
C HIS A 106 -4.88 -7.74 6.88
N TRP A 107 -5.52 -8.79 6.35
CA TRP A 107 -5.71 -10.05 7.05
C TRP A 107 -4.41 -10.85 6.96
N ASN A 108 -3.95 -11.40 8.09
CA ASN A 108 -2.76 -12.26 8.16
C ASN A 108 -1.43 -11.59 7.75
N VAL A 109 -1.08 -10.49 8.41
CA VAL A 109 0.19 -9.78 8.19
C VAL A 109 1.41 -10.58 8.67
N CYS A 110 1.22 -11.36 9.74
CA CYS A 110 2.18 -12.28 10.33
C CYS A 110 1.45 -13.27 11.25
N SER A 111 2.16 -14.28 11.75
CA SER A 111 1.63 -15.09 12.84
C SER A 111 1.93 -14.45 14.20
N HIS A 112 1.07 -14.71 15.18
CA HIS A 112 1.24 -14.29 16.56
C HIS A 112 2.50 -14.90 17.20
N GLY A 113 2.91 -16.09 16.77
CA GLY A 113 4.15 -16.73 17.19
C GLY A 113 5.37 -15.94 16.73
N ASP A 114 5.44 -15.63 15.42
CA ASP A 114 6.54 -14.85 14.83
C ASP A 114 6.62 -13.47 15.48
N LEU A 115 5.47 -12.85 15.76
CA LEU A 115 5.43 -11.55 16.40
C LEU A 115 5.97 -11.61 17.83
N LYS A 116 5.63 -12.64 18.62
CA LYS A 116 6.19 -12.84 19.96
C LYS A 116 7.71 -13.02 19.93
N GLU A 117 8.20 -13.84 19.00
CA GLU A 117 9.64 -14.07 18.83
C GLU A 117 10.36 -12.77 18.46
N PHE A 118 9.79 -12.01 17.51
CA PHE A 118 10.31 -10.71 17.08
C PHE A 118 10.39 -9.68 18.22
N LEU A 119 9.43 -9.66 19.14
CA LEU A 119 9.44 -8.73 20.27
C LEU A 119 10.50 -9.05 21.33
N GLY A 120 10.86 -10.33 21.47
CA GLY A 120 11.83 -10.79 22.47
C GLY A 120 11.40 -10.47 23.91
N GLU A 121 12.39 -10.26 24.79
CA GLU A 121 12.17 -10.10 26.23
C GLU A 121 11.45 -8.79 26.62
N ASP A 122 11.61 -7.73 25.82
CA ASP A 122 10.99 -6.43 26.10
C ASP A 122 9.47 -6.44 25.88
N ASP A 123 8.97 -7.41 25.09
CA ASP A 123 7.55 -7.68 24.82
C ASP A 123 6.71 -6.43 24.47
N LYS A 124 7.32 -5.52 23.71
CA LYS A 124 6.76 -4.21 23.39
C LYS A 124 6.62 -4.02 21.89
N LEU A 125 5.37 -4.00 21.43
CA LEU A 125 5.03 -3.79 20.05
C LEU A 125 4.80 -2.31 19.74
N LEU A 126 5.44 -1.85 18.67
CA LEU A 126 5.32 -0.50 18.15
C LEU A 126 4.74 -0.57 16.73
N VAL A 127 3.50 -0.10 16.54
CA VAL A 127 2.89 0.01 15.22
C VAL A 127 3.06 1.44 14.73
N HIS A 128 3.93 1.64 13.75
CA HIS A 128 4.12 2.91 13.08
C HIS A 128 3.10 3.02 11.95
N PHE A 129 2.25 4.04 11.99
CA PHE A 129 1.18 4.25 11.03
C PHE A 129 1.33 5.63 10.37
N CYS A 130 1.18 5.69 9.05
CA CYS A 130 1.25 6.91 8.26
C CYS A 130 0.10 6.99 7.26
N PHE A 131 -0.53 8.16 7.15
CA PHE A 131 -1.30 8.51 5.95
C PHE A 131 -0.37 9.06 4.86
N ASP A 132 -0.19 8.26 3.82
CA ASP A 132 0.68 8.58 2.70
C ASP A 132 0.22 9.87 2.00
N ASP A 133 1.20 10.65 1.52
CA ASP A 133 0.99 11.91 0.83
C ASP A 133 1.44 11.88 -0.63
N ASP A 134 1.74 10.69 -1.15
CA ASP A 134 1.99 10.50 -2.57
C ASP A 134 0.75 10.78 -3.41
N THR A 135 0.97 11.25 -4.63
CA THR A 135 -0.09 11.52 -5.59
C THR A 135 0.12 10.74 -6.87
N LEU A 136 -0.99 10.36 -7.51
CA LEU A 136 -0.94 9.61 -8.76
C LEU A 136 -1.96 10.18 -9.74
N VAL A 137 -1.48 10.60 -10.90
CA VAL A 137 -2.29 11.17 -11.99
C VAL A 137 -2.26 10.20 -13.16
N VAL A 138 -3.43 9.78 -13.64
CA VAL A 138 -3.59 8.91 -14.81
C VAL A 138 -4.12 9.75 -15.97
N ASN A 139 -3.38 9.79 -17.07
CA ASN A 139 -3.71 10.54 -18.27
C ASN A 139 -3.87 9.59 -19.46
N GLN A 140 -4.98 9.71 -20.18
CA GLN A 140 -5.19 9.01 -21.43
C GLN A 140 -4.47 9.75 -22.58
N LEU A 141 -3.51 9.09 -23.22
CA LEU A 141 -2.74 9.62 -24.35
C LEU A 141 -3.26 9.02 -25.67
N GLY A 142 -4.22 9.71 -26.30
CA GLY A 142 -4.90 9.19 -27.48
C GLY A 142 -5.76 7.96 -27.15
N GLN A 143 -6.01 7.09 -28.13
CA GLN A 143 -6.98 5.99 -27.95
C GLN A 143 -6.40 4.76 -27.23
N SER A 144 -5.09 4.56 -27.22
CA SER A 144 -4.47 3.30 -26.83
C SER A 144 -3.31 3.44 -25.83
N ASN A 145 -2.90 4.65 -25.47
CA ASN A 145 -1.79 4.84 -24.54
C ASN A 145 -2.28 5.48 -23.24
N ILE A 146 -1.71 5.06 -22.12
CA ILE A 146 -2.01 5.61 -20.79
C ILE A 146 -0.69 6.05 -20.18
N SER A 147 -0.63 7.27 -19.64
CA SER A 147 0.51 7.78 -18.89
C SER A 147 0.12 7.96 -17.43
N VAL A 148 0.89 7.36 -16.54
CA VAL A 148 0.70 7.45 -15.10
C VAL A 148 1.88 8.21 -14.51
N THR A 149 1.61 9.33 -13.84
CA THR A 149 2.63 10.06 -13.09
C THR A 149 2.41 9.84 -11.61
N TRP A 150 3.39 9.25 -10.94
CA TRP A 150 3.43 9.02 -9.51
C TRP A 150 4.44 9.98 -8.87
N SER A 151 3.99 10.77 -7.90
CA SER A 151 4.80 11.75 -7.19
C SER A 151 4.90 11.36 -5.72
N ILE A 152 6.14 11.18 -5.25
CA ILE A 152 6.47 10.86 -3.87
C ILE A 152 7.16 12.09 -3.26
N PRO A 153 6.44 12.91 -2.48
CA PRO A 153 7.03 14.10 -1.89
C PRO A 153 7.96 13.74 -0.72
N LYS A 154 8.90 14.64 -0.41
CA LYS A 154 9.80 14.55 0.75
C LYS A 154 10.46 13.17 0.88
N LEU A 155 11.06 12.69 -0.22
CA LEU A 155 11.58 11.33 -0.35
C LEU A 155 12.47 10.91 0.83
N GLU A 156 13.29 11.83 1.33
CA GLU A 156 14.20 11.63 2.48
C GLU A 156 13.51 11.28 3.81
N THR A 157 12.22 11.62 3.93
CA THR A 157 11.41 11.40 5.14
C THR A 157 10.52 10.17 5.08
N GLN A 158 10.40 9.55 3.90
CA GLN A 158 9.50 8.41 3.67
C GLN A 158 10.16 7.10 4.09
N ASN A 159 9.39 6.17 4.65
CA ASN A 159 9.85 4.80 4.82
C ASN A 159 9.72 4.04 3.49
N LEU A 160 10.86 3.75 2.86
CA LEU A 160 10.93 3.12 1.53
C LEU A 160 11.09 1.59 1.57
N CYS A 161 10.63 0.92 2.63
CA CYS A 161 10.84 -0.52 2.83
C CYS A 161 9.55 -1.38 2.90
N PRO A 162 8.87 -1.65 1.76
CA PRO A 162 8.85 -0.92 0.50
C PRO A 162 7.73 0.13 0.48
N TYR A 163 7.83 1.13 -0.40
CA TYR A 163 6.79 2.16 -0.61
C TYR A 163 6.03 1.89 -1.92
N SER A 164 4.70 2.02 -1.93
CA SER A 164 3.89 1.68 -3.11
C SER A 164 2.88 2.77 -3.42
N SER A 165 2.50 2.94 -4.69
CA SER A 165 1.44 3.85 -5.10
C SER A 165 0.06 3.34 -4.68
N ARG A 166 -0.96 4.20 -4.78
CA ARG A 166 -2.35 3.68 -4.89
C ARG A 166 -2.49 2.82 -6.15
N GLY A 167 -3.43 1.90 -6.13
CA GLY A 167 -3.79 1.09 -7.29
C GLY A 167 -4.40 1.95 -8.40
N PHE A 168 -4.11 1.60 -9.65
CA PHE A 168 -4.66 2.27 -10.83
C PHE A 168 -4.95 1.25 -11.93
N PHE A 169 -5.93 1.56 -12.79
CA PHE A 169 -6.31 0.68 -13.90
C PHE A 169 -5.63 1.09 -15.20
N VAL A 170 -5.18 0.09 -15.95
CA VAL A 170 -4.74 0.22 -17.35
C VAL A 170 -5.52 -0.82 -18.15
N GLY A 171 -6.54 -0.36 -18.89
CA GLY A 171 -7.59 -1.26 -19.38
C GLY A 171 -8.30 -1.92 -18.19
N ASP A 172 -8.43 -3.24 -18.21
CA ASP A 172 -9.07 -4.02 -17.14
C ASP A 172 -8.08 -4.52 -16.07
N THR A 173 -6.78 -4.18 -16.18
CA THR A 173 -5.74 -4.63 -15.26
C THR A 173 -5.52 -3.61 -14.15
N LEU A 174 -5.70 -4.03 -12.89
CA LEU A 174 -5.31 -3.26 -11.71
C LEU A 174 -3.80 -3.41 -11.45
N LEU A 175 -3.10 -2.28 -11.44
CA LEU A 175 -1.66 -2.19 -11.29
C LEU A 175 -1.29 -1.36 -10.06
N VAL A 176 -0.10 -1.61 -9.54
CA VAL A 176 0.54 -0.86 -8.46
C VAL A 176 1.99 -0.58 -8.85
N ALA A 177 2.44 0.66 -8.70
CA ALA A 177 3.85 1.01 -8.81
C ALA A 177 4.52 0.85 -7.44
N ARG A 178 5.73 0.31 -7.42
CA ARG A 178 6.51 0.10 -6.20
C ARG A 178 7.86 0.77 -6.29
N LEU A 179 8.27 1.34 -5.17
CA LEU A 179 9.61 1.81 -4.89
C LEU A 179 10.18 0.97 -3.74
N ASP A 180 11.27 0.29 -4.03
CA ASP A 180 12.09 -0.43 -3.06
C ASP A 180 13.51 0.14 -3.07
N VAL A 181 14.33 -0.22 -2.09
CA VAL A 181 15.69 0.29 -1.97
C VAL A 181 16.71 -0.82 -1.74
N LYS A 182 17.87 -0.67 -2.37
CA LYS A 182 19.09 -1.36 -1.94
C LYS A 182 19.82 -0.49 -0.93
N GLN A 183 20.24 -1.08 0.19
CA GLN A 183 21.01 -0.40 1.24
C GLN A 183 22.51 -0.74 1.17
N LYS A 184 23.36 0.12 1.75
CA LYS A 184 24.83 -0.07 1.83
C LYS A 184 25.20 -1.39 2.51
N ASP A 185 24.52 -1.72 3.60
CA ASP A 185 24.72 -2.95 4.37
C ASP A 185 23.56 -3.91 4.11
N GLY A 186 23.87 -5.12 3.66
CA GLY A 186 22.87 -6.17 3.38
C GLY A 186 22.18 -6.76 4.63
N HIS A 187 22.10 -6.01 5.73
CA HIS A 187 21.50 -6.48 6.97
C HIS A 187 19.99 -6.26 7.00
N THR A 188 19.25 -7.37 6.95
CA THR A 188 17.80 -7.39 7.11
C THR A 188 17.42 -7.07 8.55
N GLY A 189 16.43 -6.19 8.73
CA GLY A 189 15.76 -5.99 10.02
C GLY A 189 16.17 -4.78 10.85
N ARG A 190 17.13 -3.93 10.42
CA ARG A 190 17.40 -2.65 11.10
C ARG A 190 16.45 -1.54 10.65
N LYS A 191 16.29 -0.53 11.49
CA LYS A 191 15.58 0.72 11.17
C LYS A 191 15.99 1.27 9.81
N TYR A 192 15.00 1.51 8.94
CA TYR A 192 15.23 2.18 7.66
C TYR A 192 15.90 3.54 7.87
N SER A 193 16.93 3.79 7.08
CA SER A 193 17.65 5.07 7.02
C SER A 193 17.81 5.49 5.57
N TYR A 194 17.37 6.71 5.26
CA TYR A 194 17.56 7.30 3.94
C TYR A 194 19.04 7.38 3.56
N GLU A 195 19.91 7.64 4.55
CA GLU A 195 21.34 7.80 4.33
C GLU A 195 22.05 6.51 3.89
N ASP A 196 21.40 5.36 4.10
CA ASP A 196 21.94 4.05 3.75
C ASP A 196 21.47 3.57 2.38
N VAL A 197 20.56 4.28 1.72
CA VAL A 197 20.11 3.95 0.37
C VAL A 197 21.27 4.11 -0.63
N VAL A 198 21.48 3.12 -1.49
CA VAL A 198 22.45 3.18 -2.60
C VAL A 198 21.77 3.14 -3.97
N THR A 199 20.67 2.42 -4.08
CA THR A 199 19.94 2.25 -5.35
C THR A 199 18.45 2.24 -5.06
N TYR A 200 17.70 2.98 -5.87
CA TYR A 200 16.24 2.90 -5.94
C TYR A 200 15.83 1.85 -6.97
N ILE A 201 14.88 1.00 -6.59
CA ILE A 201 14.36 -0.09 -7.40
C ILE A 201 12.89 0.20 -7.67
N ILE A 202 12.54 0.50 -8.92
CA ILE A 202 11.19 0.91 -9.30
C ILE A 202 10.63 -0.10 -10.30
N PHE A 203 9.44 -0.62 -10.02
CA PHE A 203 8.76 -1.56 -10.90
C PHE A 203 7.24 -1.47 -10.74
N VAL A 204 6.53 -2.07 -11.69
CA VAL A 204 5.06 -2.18 -11.66
C VAL A 204 4.70 -3.65 -11.54
N PHE A 205 3.67 -3.94 -10.75
CA PHE A 205 3.12 -5.28 -10.63
C PHE A 205 1.59 -5.28 -10.65
N CYS A 206 1.00 -6.41 -11.04
CA CYS A 206 -0.42 -6.70 -10.93
C CYS A 206 -0.63 -7.94 -10.05
N ARG A 207 -1.75 -8.01 -9.33
CA ARG A 207 -2.13 -9.23 -8.61
C ARG A 207 -2.58 -10.34 -9.54
N LYS A 208 -3.29 -10.00 -10.62
CA LYS A 208 -3.83 -10.94 -11.60
C LYS A 208 -3.58 -10.42 -13.01
N GLY A 209 -3.29 -11.34 -13.93
CA GLY A 209 -3.00 -11.02 -15.33
C GLY A 209 -1.55 -10.64 -15.56
N ASN A 210 -1.30 -9.96 -16.67
CA ASN A 210 0.02 -9.50 -17.08
C ASN A 210 0.10 -7.98 -16.98
N VAL A 211 1.27 -7.45 -16.62
CA VAL A 211 1.54 -6.02 -16.70
C VAL A 211 1.60 -5.64 -18.19
N PRO A 212 0.80 -4.67 -18.67
CA PRO A 212 0.85 -4.23 -20.06
C PRO A 212 2.25 -3.70 -20.42
N PRO A 213 2.66 -3.79 -21.70
CA PRO A 213 3.94 -3.25 -22.13
C PRO A 213 4.06 -1.77 -21.78
N HIS A 214 5.16 -1.40 -21.13
CA HIS A 214 5.35 -0.05 -20.61
C HIS A 214 6.80 0.41 -20.68
N SER A 215 7.03 1.70 -20.47
CA SER A 215 8.33 2.28 -20.12
C SER A 215 8.27 2.91 -18.74
N ILE A 216 9.42 3.02 -18.06
CA ILE A 216 9.54 3.70 -16.77
C ILE A 216 10.50 4.87 -16.95
N GLU A 217 10.05 6.08 -16.62
CA GLU A 217 10.84 7.30 -16.64
C GLU A 217 10.89 7.89 -15.23
N LEU A 218 12.04 8.40 -14.83
CA LEU A 218 12.13 9.36 -13.73
C LEU A 218 12.28 10.74 -14.34
N VAL A 219 11.45 11.67 -13.88
CA VAL A 219 11.33 13.00 -14.47
C VAL A 219 11.60 14.10 -13.45
N ASP A 220 12.18 15.20 -13.91
CA ASP A 220 12.39 16.39 -13.09
C ASP A 220 11.08 17.18 -12.88
N SER A 221 11.15 18.27 -12.10
CA SER A 221 10.00 19.15 -11.85
C SER A 221 9.46 19.86 -13.11
N ALA A 222 10.26 19.97 -14.17
CA ALA A 222 9.83 20.49 -15.47
C ALA A 222 9.22 19.41 -16.38
N GLY A 223 9.23 18.14 -15.94
CA GLY A 223 8.70 17.00 -16.65
C GLY A 223 9.66 16.37 -17.66
N ASN A 224 10.93 16.76 -17.66
CA ASN A 224 11.98 16.17 -18.51
C ASN A 224 12.48 14.88 -17.89
N ALA A 225 12.65 13.83 -18.70
CA ALA A 225 13.21 12.57 -18.23
C ALA A 225 14.72 12.70 -18.02
N TYR A 226 15.20 12.36 -16.82
CA TYR A 226 16.63 12.23 -16.51
C TYR A 226 17.09 10.77 -16.41
N HIS A 227 16.14 9.84 -16.32
CA HIS A 227 16.39 8.41 -16.44
C HIS A 227 15.21 7.75 -17.16
N ARG A 228 15.48 6.83 -18.08
CA ARG A 228 14.46 6.15 -18.87
C ARG A 228 14.84 4.70 -19.11
N LEU A 229 13.93 3.81 -18.73
CA LEU A 229 13.94 2.41 -19.09
C LEU A 229 12.92 2.19 -20.21
N GLU A 230 13.43 1.97 -21.41
CA GLU A 230 12.60 1.77 -22.60
C GLU A 230 11.82 0.46 -22.53
N ARG A 231 10.68 0.46 -23.21
CA ARG A 231 9.87 -0.75 -23.39
C ARG A 231 10.68 -1.79 -24.16
N ASN A 232 10.89 -2.94 -23.54
CA ASN A 232 11.37 -4.13 -24.24
C ASN A 232 10.16 -4.99 -24.66
N GLY A 233 10.07 -5.36 -25.94
CA GLY A 233 8.93 -6.08 -26.49
C GLY A 233 8.70 -7.48 -25.88
N ASP A 234 9.75 -8.07 -25.33
CA ASP A 234 9.75 -9.47 -24.88
C ASP A 234 9.62 -9.65 -23.34
N GLN A 235 9.73 -8.56 -22.56
CA GLN A 235 9.72 -8.63 -21.10
C GLN A 235 8.39 -8.12 -20.53
N SER A 236 7.72 -8.98 -19.77
CA SER A 236 6.44 -8.68 -19.12
C SER A 236 6.55 -7.73 -17.92
N GLY A 237 7.76 -7.53 -17.38
CA GLY A 237 8.01 -6.61 -16.27
C GLY A 237 9.32 -5.87 -16.46
N LEU A 238 9.28 -4.54 -16.27
CA LEU A 238 10.47 -3.70 -16.23
C LEU A 238 10.77 -3.30 -14.79
N THR A 239 12.05 -3.35 -14.44
CA THR A 239 12.57 -2.88 -13.16
C THR A 239 13.65 -1.85 -13.42
N ALA A 240 13.36 -0.59 -13.12
CA ALA A 240 14.36 0.48 -13.15
C ALA A 240 15.22 0.40 -11.89
N LEU A 241 16.54 0.36 -12.09
CA LEU A 241 17.55 0.43 -11.05
C LEU A 241 18.28 1.75 -11.21
N VAL A 242 18.14 2.65 -10.24
CA VAL A 242 18.67 4.02 -10.34
C VAL A 242 19.50 4.33 -9.11
N ASP A 243 20.77 4.70 -9.31
CA ASP A 243 21.66 5.08 -8.23
C ASP A 243 21.15 6.30 -7.48
N ARG A 244 21.38 6.32 -6.15
CA ARG A 244 20.94 7.40 -5.27
C ARG A 244 21.43 8.76 -5.76
N SER A 245 22.68 8.86 -6.17
CA SER A 245 23.31 10.11 -6.64
C SER A 245 22.63 10.70 -7.88
N VAL A 246 22.11 9.85 -8.77
CA VAL A 246 21.35 10.28 -9.95
C VAL A 246 20.02 10.87 -9.53
N VAL A 247 19.32 10.24 -8.59
CA VAL A 247 18.03 10.75 -8.09
C VAL A 247 18.22 12.05 -7.32
N GLU A 248 19.13 12.10 -6.36
CA GLU A 248 19.36 13.28 -5.51
C GLU A 248 19.62 14.54 -6.33
N LYS A 249 20.55 14.47 -7.30
CA LYS A 249 20.88 15.58 -8.20
C LYS A 249 19.67 16.16 -8.93
N ASN A 250 18.63 15.36 -9.16
CA ASN A 250 17.46 15.77 -9.93
C ASN A 250 16.23 16.11 -9.07
N ILE A 251 16.23 15.77 -7.77
CA ILE A 251 15.13 16.10 -6.85
C ILE A 251 15.42 17.26 -5.91
N GLU A 252 16.68 17.72 -5.80
CA GLU A 252 17.17 18.73 -4.83
C GLU A 252 16.23 19.93 -4.59
N ASN A 253 15.60 20.48 -5.64
CA ASN A 253 14.76 21.68 -5.51
C ASN A 253 13.33 21.41 -4.98
N THR A 254 12.86 20.17 -5.04
CA THR A 254 11.47 19.81 -4.66
C THR A 254 11.40 18.76 -3.55
N GLY A 255 12.48 18.00 -3.35
CA GLY A 255 12.51 16.81 -2.51
C GLY A 255 11.56 15.70 -2.98
N ALA A 256 10.97 15.81 -4.17
CA ALA A 256 9.95 14.89 -4.67
C ALA A 256 10.51 14.01 -5.79
N LEU A 257 10.34 12.69 -5.66
CA LEU A 257 10.59 11.76 -6.75
C LEU A 257 9.36 11.70 -7.66
N LEU A 258 9.54 11.95 -8.95
CA LEU A 258 8.49 11.83 -9.95
C LEU A 258 8.81 10.66 -10.89
N VAL A 259 7.90 9.68 -10.92
CA VAL A 259 7.98 8.52 -11.79
C VAL A 259 6.86 8.62 -12.82
N ARG A 260 7.20 8.59 -14.11
CA ARG A 260 6.25 8.53 -15.22
C ARG A 260 6.30 7.15 -15.86
N ILE A 261 5.15 6.50 -15.93
CA ILE A 261 5.00 5.17 -16.52
C ILE A 261 4.07 5.29 -17.71
N ASN A 262 4.57 4.98 -18.90
CA ASN A 262 3.79 5.04 -20.13
C ASN A 262 3.44 3.62 -20.57
N PHE A 263 2.15 3.31 -20.61
CA PHE A 263 1.61 2.02 -21.04
C PHE A 263 1.10 2.10 -22.47
N CYS A 264 1.38 1.04 -23.24
CA CYS A 264 0.77 0.81 -24.54
C CYS A 264 -0.30 -0.26 -24.43
N VAL A 265 -1.54 0.17 -24.41
CA VAL A 265 -2.73 -0.69 -24.47
C VAL A 265 -3.10 -0.86 -25.94
N GLY A 266 -2.23 -1.54 -26.70
CA GLY A 266 -2.53 -1.87 -28.09
C GLY A 266 -3.77 -2.76 -28.12
N LYS A 267 -4.88 -2.29 -28.69
CA LYS A 267 -5.93 -3.19 -29.17
C LYS A 267 -5.35 -3.89 -30.40
N ASN A 268 -5.40 -5.21 -30.43
CA ASN A 268 -5.22 -5.91 -31.70
C ASN A 268 -6.24 -5.30 -32.68
N PRO A 269 -5.85 -4.88 -33.90
CA PRO A 269 -6.80 -4.40 -34.89
C PRO A 269 -7.96 -5.39 -35.15
N LEU A 270 -7.73 -6.69 -34.92
CA LEU A 270 -8.74 -7.75 -34.99
C LEU A 270 -9.75 -7.71 -33.81
N ASP A 271 -9.38 -7.19 -32.65
CA ASP A 271 -10.30 -7.06 -31.50
C ASP A 271 -11.34 -5.95 -31.73
N LEU A 272 -10.99 -4.93 -32.50
CA LEU A 272 -11.93 -3.89 -32.97
C LEU A 272 -12.95 -4.45 -33.98
N LEU A 273 -12.54 -5.39 -34.83
CA LEU A 273 -13.43 -6.09 -35.75
C LEU A 273 -14.34 -7.08 -35.02
N ASN A 274 -13.85 -7.77 -33.99
CA ASN A 274 -14.65 -8.66 -33.15
C ASN A 274 -15.69 -7.91 -32.30
N MET A 275 -15.38 -6.68 -31.87
CA MET A 275 -16.37 -5.82 -31.20
C MET A 275 -17.45 -5.29 -32.16
N LEU A 276 -17.10 -5.00 -33.42
CA LEU A 276 -18.08 -4.56 -34.43
C LEU A 276 -18.91 -5.71 -34.99
N SER A 277 -18.35 -6.92 -35.09
CA SER A 277 -19.10 -8.13 -35.47
C SER A 277 -19.96 -8.69 -34.34
N GLY A 278 -19.64 -8.39 -33.07
CA GLY A 278 -20.44 -8.72 -31.89
C GLY A 278 -21.65 -7.81 -31.66
N LEU A 279 -21.78 -6.70 -32.40
CA LEU A 279 -22.94 -5.79 -32.34
C LEU A 279 -24.15 -6.28 -33.17
N GLY A 280 -24.05 -7.47 -33.77
CA GLY A 280 -25.12 -8.07 -34.59
C GLY A 280 -26.04 -9.08 -33.89
N SER A 281 -25.77 -9.50 -32.64
CA SER A 281 -26.63 -10.47 -31.93
C SER A 281 -26.29 -10.55 -30.44
N ALA A 282 -26.98 -9.76 -29.59
CA ALA A 282 -27.26 -10.11 -28.19
C ALA A 282 -28.22 -9.09 -27.55
N GLU A 283 -29.50 -9.14 -27.92
CA GLU A 283 -30.53 -8.99 -26.89
C GLU A 283 -30.42 -10.20 -25.96
N GLY A 284 -30.10 -9.99 -24.67
CA GLY A 284 -30.15 -11.08 -23.69
C GLY A 284 -29.18 -10.95 -22.51
N GLU A 285 -29.73 -10.56 -21.36
CA GLU A 285 -29.25 -10.86 -20.00
C GLU A 285 -27.83 -10.45 -19.59
N ARG A 286 -27.76 -9.28 -18.92
CA ARG A 286 -26.80 -9.07 -17.81
C ARG A 286 -27.03 -10.15 -16.75
N LYS A 287 -26.25 -11.23 -16.75
CA LYS A 287 -26.05 -12.06 -15.56
C LYS A 287 -24.74 -11.69 -14.90
N GLY A 288 -24.87 -11.12 -13.70
CA GLY A 288 -23.75 -10.87 -12.81
C GLY A 288 -23.04 -12.19 -12.50
N SER A 289 -21.73 -12.21 -12.73
CA SER A 289 -20.87 -13.24 -12.19
C SER A 289 -20.71 -12.98 -10.70
N THR A 290 -21.50 -13.69 -9.91
CA THR A 290 -21.30 -13.89 -8.47
C THR A 290 -19.96 -14.57 -8.28
N SER A 291 -18.89 -13.79 -8.07
CA SER A 291 -17.71 -14.31 -7.41
C SER A 291 -18.11 -14.60 -5.96
N ASN A 292 -18.02 -15.86 -5.54
CA ASN A 292 -18.18 -16.28 -4.15
C ASN A 292 -17.10 -15.61 -3.28
N GLY A 293 -17.35 -14.36 -2.86
CA GLY A 293 -16.62 -13.74 -1.76
C GLY A 293 -16.98 -14.51 -0.49
N ARG A 294 -16.01 -15.24 0.06
CA ARG A 294 -16.17 -15.86 1.39
C ARG A 294 -16.39 -14.73 2.41
N THR A 295 -17.59 -14.65 2.97
CA THR A 295 -17.91 -13.82 4.13
C THR A 295 -17.28 -14.43 5.38
N VAL A 296 -16.48 -13.64 6.10
CA VAL A 296 -15.98 -13.99 7.44
C VAL A 296 -16.80 -13.19 8.45
N GLU A 297 -17.47 -13.88 9.39
CA GLU A 297 -18.16 -13.22 10.50
C GLU A 297 -17.14 -12.75 11.53
N VAL A 298 -17.05 -11.42 11.71
CA VAL A 298 -16.30 -10.81 12.82
C VAL A 298 -17.33 -10.26 13.82
N GLY A 299 -17.68 -11.08 14.80
CA GLY A 299 -18.70 -10.77 15.81
C GLY A 299 -20.14 -10.78 15.27
N ASN A 300 -21.07 -10.10 15.98
CA ASN A 300 -22.52 -10.12 15.69
C ASN A 300 -22.94 -9.30 14.44
N LYS A 301 -22.03 -8.91 13.55
CA LYS A 301 -22.34 -8.23 12.29
C LYS A 301 -21.65 -8.94 11.14
N ARG A 302 -22.46 -9.37 10.16
CA ARG A 302 -21.98 -9.88 8.87
C ARG A 302 -21.43 -8.73 8.05
N GLU A 303 -20.12 -8.73 7.82
CA GLU A 303 -19.44 -7.78 6.95
C GLU A 303 -18.78 -8.54 5.78
N LEU A 304 -18.85 -7.97 4.58
CA LEU A 304 -18.25 -8.51 3.35
C LEU A 304 -16.77 -8.15 3.30
N TYR A 305 -15.90 -9.14 3.29
CA TYR A 305 -14.46 -8.97 3.08
C TYR A 305 -14.07 -9.53 1.71
N ASN A 306 -13.25 -8.79 0.97
CA ASN A 306 -12.54 -9.34 -0.19
C ASN A 306 -11.37 -10.18 0.33
N VAL A 307 -11.57 -11.49 0.36
CA VAL A 307 -10.51 -12.46 0.68
C VAL A 307 -9.43 -12.37 -0.39
N MET A 308 -8.21 -12.08 0.03
CA MET A 308 -7.04 -12.25 -0.81
C MET A 308 -6.43 -13.62 -0.52
N ASP A 309 -6.83 -14.64 -1.29
CA ASP A 309 -6.07 -15.89 -1.36
C ASP A 309 -4.74 -15.61 -2.09
N ASP A 310 -3.67 -16.20 -1.55
CA ASP A 310 -2.23 -15.93 -1.74
C ASP A 310 -1.75 -15.63 -3.18
#